data_AF-A0A3R6YQD3-F1
#
_entry.id   AF-A0A3R6YQD3-F1
#
_cell.length_a   1.000
_cell.length_b   1.000
_cell.length_c   1.000
_cell.angle_alpha   90.00
_cell.angle_beta   90.00
_cell.angle_gamma   90.00
#
_symmetry.space_group_name_H-M   'P 1'
#
loop_
_entity.id
_entity.type
_entity.pdbx_description
1 polymer ?
#
loop_
_entity_poly.entity_id
_entity_poly.type
_entity_poly.pdbx_seq_one_letter_code
_entity_poly.pdbx_strand_id
1 'polypeptide(L)'
;WPELVAKLKAKKSSLRPDAEAFLTWLGLDDPSALVDPSATCTIDAFCALLIQKLSYLPGERDMAIMHHEFGVEFPDRRREVITYGDNESTVMAKTVGMSAAIGVELILRGDVQSTGVLTPTTPDIYTPGLARLEAEGIRFIEKTRVVAK
;
A
#
# COMPACT_ATOMS: atom_id res chain seq x y z
N TRP A 1 -24.17 8.23 11.64
CA TRP A 1 -23.83 7.72 13.00
C TRP A 1 -24.95 7.00 13.74
N PRO A 2 -26.15 7.57 13.91
CA PRO A 2 -27.17 6.99 14.80
C PRO A 2 -27.52 5.53 14.48
N GLU A 3 -27.63 5.19 13.20
CA GLU A 3 -27.90 3.82 12.75
C GLU A 3 -26.74 2.85 13.03
N LEU A 4 -25.48 3.27 12.84
CA LEU A 4 -24.32 2.45 13.17
C LEU A 4 -24.23 2.21 14.68
N VAL A 5 -24.40 3.27 15.49
CA VAL A 5 -24.40 3.19 16.96
C VAL A 5 -25.50 2.25 17.44
N ALA A 6 -26.70 2.34 16.85
CA ALA A 6 -27.81 1.44 17.17
C ALA A 6 -27.46 -0.03 16.84
N LYS A 7 -26.84 -0.31 15.69
CA LYS A 7 -26.41 -1.66 15.30
C LYS A 7 -25.29 -2.21 16.20
N LEU A 8 -24.32 -1.36 16.60
CA LEU A 8 -23.24 -1.75 17.52
C LEU A 8 -23.79 -2.08 18.92
N LYS A 9 -24.69 -1.22 19.45
CA LYS A 9 -25.35 -1.45 20.75
C LYS A 9 -26.28 -2.68 20.73
N ALA A 10 -26.98 -2.92 19.63
CA ALA A 10 -27.89 -4.06 19.48
C ALA A 10 -27.16 -5.41 19.44
N LYS A 11 -25.91 -5.45 18.93
CA LYS A 11 -25.16 -6.71 18.80
C LYS A 11 -24.51 -7.22 20.09
N LYS A 12 -24.54 -6.49 21.21
CA LYS A 12 -23.96 -6.89 22.52
C LYS A 12 -22.56 -7.52 22.44
N SER A 13 -21.80 -7.23 21.39
CA SER A 13 -20.40 -7.63 21.31
C SER A 13 -19.61 -6.55 22.05
N SER A 14 -18.96 -6.91 23.15
CA SER A 14 -17.97 -6.02 23.76
C SER A 14 -16.92 -5.69 22.71
N LEU A 15 -16.86 -4.42 22.29
CA LEU A 15 -15.77 -3.93 21.48
C LEU A 15 -14.48 -4.14 22.29
N ARG A 16 -13.40 -4.48 21.59
CA ARG A 16 -12.08 -4.43 22.23
C ARG A 16 -11.80 -2.97 22.63
N PRO A 17 -11.07 -2.71 23.73
CA PRO A 17 -10.82 -1.35 24.20
C PRO A 17 -10.15 -0.44 23.16
N ASP A 18 -9.29 -0.99 22.30
CA ASP A 18 -8.64 -0.27 21.19
C ASP A 18 -9.65 0.18 20.12
N ALA A 19 -10.59 -0.68 19.76
CA ALA A 19 -11.63 -0.38 18.79
C ALA A 19 -12.62 0.67 19.32
N GLU A 20 -12.97 0.60 20.60
CA GLU A 20 -13.81 1.60 21.26
C GLU A 20 -13.13 2.97 21.27
N ALA A 21 -11.86 3.03 21.71
CA ALA A 21 -11.08 4.26 21.71
C ALA A 21 -10.93 4.86 20.30
N PHE A 22 -10.70 4.04 19.28
CA PHE A 22 -10.60 4.49 17.89
C PHE A 22 -11.92 5.07 17.38
N LEU A 23 -13.05 4.42 17.66
CA LEU A 23 -14.36 4.92 17.24
C LEU A 23 -14.73 6.23 17.97
N THR A 24 -14.45 6.33 19.26
CA THR A 24 -14.63 7.59 20.01
C THR A 24 -13.74 8.69 19.44
N TRP A 25 -12.48 8.42 19.09
CA TRP A 25 -11.57 9.38 18.42
C TRP A 25 -12.08 9.83 17.04
N LEU A 26 -12.69 8.91 16.28
CA LEU A 26 -13.37 9.25 15.02
C LEU A 26 -14.60 10.15 15.22
N GLY A 27 -15.09 10.28 16.45
CA GLY A 27 -16.24 11.10 16.81
C GLY A 27 -17.53 10.29 16.95
N LEU A 28 -17.47 9.01 17.34
CA LEU A 28 -18.67 8.17 17.61
C LEU A 28 -19.69 8.88 18.50
N ASP A 29 -19.19 9.56 19.53
CA ASP A 29 -19.97 10.20 20.58
C ASP A 29 -20.19 11.70 20.34
N ASP A 30 -19.72 12.23 19.19
CA ASP A 30 -19.84 13.63 18.83
C ASP A 30 -21.08 13.85 17.94
N PRO A 31 -22.15 14.49 18.45
CA PRO A 31 -23.35 14.78 17.66
C PRO A 31 -23.12 15.82 16.55
N SER A 32 -21.98 16.53 16.55
CA SER A 32 -21.57 17.46 15.51
C SER A 32 -20.70 16.82 14.42
N ALA A 33 -20.35 15.54 14.55
CA ALA A 33 -19.58 14.82 13.54
C ALA A 33 -20.34 14.79 12.21
N LEU A 34 -19.86 15.58 11.26
CA LEU A 34 -20.44 15.68 9.92
C LEU A 34 -20.17 14.38 9.16
N VAL A 35 -21.24 13.66 8.86
CA VAL A 35 -21.23 12.54 7.93
C VAL A 35 -21.55 13.09 6.55
N ASP A 36 -20.81 12.67 5.54
CA ASP A 36 -21.02 13.09 4.15
C ASP A 36 -22.50 12.85 3.73
N PRO A 37 -23.27 13.91 3.44
CA PRO A 37 -24.69 13.79 3.09
C PRO A 37 -24.91 13.14 1.73
N SER A 38 -23.88 13.01 0.89
CA SER A 38 -23.94 12.35 -0.42
C SER A 38 -23.73 10.83 -0.34
N ALA A 39 -23.30 10.31 0.81
CA ALA A 39 -23.05 8.89 1.00
C ALA A 39 -24.33 8.06 0.81
N THR A 40 -24.26 7.05 -0.06
CA THR A 40 -25.41 6.22 -0.41
C THR A 40 -25.64 5.08 0.59
N CYS A 41 -24.60 4.72 1.35
CA CYS A 41 -24.66 3.68 2.35
C CYS A 41 -23.70 3.93 3.53
N THR A 42 -23.83 3.14 4.60
CA THR A 42 -23.05 3.31 5.83
C THR A 42 -21.53 3.17 5.59
N ILE A 43 -21.11 2.30 4.67
CA ILE A 43 -19.68 2.12 4.39
C ILE A 43 -19.10 3.33 3.65
N ASP A 44 -19.83 3.93 2.71
CA ASP A 44 -19.39 5.16 2.01
C ASP A 44 -19.20 6.31 3.00
N ALA A 45 -20.19 6.52 3.87
CA ALA A 45 -20.15 7.51 4.94
C ALA A 45 -18.96 7.31 5.87
N PHE A 46 -18.66 6.06 6.22
CA PHE A 46 -17.52 5.71 7.06
C PHE A 46 -16.19 5.95 6.34
N CYS A 47 -16.07 5.55 5.07
CA CYS A 47 -14.90 5.80 4.24
C CYS A 47 -14.62 7.30 4.07
N ALA A 48 -15.65 8.11 3.84
CA ALA A 48 -15.51 9.57 3.73
C ALA A 48 -14.94 10.18 5.03
N LEU A 49 -15.43 9.74 6.19
CA LEU A 49 -14.89 10.15 7.49
C LEU A 49 -13.42 9.73 7.67
N LEU A 50 -13.07 8.49 7.32
CA LEU A 50 -11.69 8.00 7.40
C LEU A 50 -10.77 8.79 6.48
N ILE A 51 -11.19 9.11 5.25
CA ILE A 51 -10.43 9.96 4.33
C ILE A 51 -10.17 11.33 4.97
N GLN A 52 -11.18 11.96 5.56
CA GLN A 52 -11.00 13.26 6.22
C GLN A 52 -10.04 13.20 7.41
N LYS A 53 -10.09 12.13 8.22
CA LYS A 53 -9.36 12.02 9.49
C LYS A 53 -7.97 11.40 9.37
N LEU A 54 -7.74 10.54 8.38
CA LEU A 54 -6.53 9.72 8.23
C LEU A 54 -5.76 10.00 6.93
N SER A 55 -6.11 11.05 6.19
CA SER A 55 -5.29 11.51 5.07
C SER A 55 -3.98 12.10 5.58
N TYR A 56 -2.90 11.88 4.80
CA TYR A 56 -1.62 12.50 5.07
C TYR A 56 -1.73 14.04 5.03
N LEU A 57 -1.16 14.68 6.04
CA LEU A 57 -1.00 16.13 6.10
C LEU A 57 0.31 16.59 5.43
N PRO A 58 0.42 17.87 5.03
CA PRO A 58 1.67 18.42 4.50
C PRO A 58 2.85 18.18 5.45
N GLY A 59 3.93 17.58 4.94
CA GLY A 59 5.12 17.25 5.72
C GLY A 59 5.11 15.87 6.36
N GLU A 60 4.00 15.12 6.29
CA GLU A 60 3.99 13.70 6.64
C GLU A 60 4.58 12.85 5.51
N ARG A 61 5.13 11.69 5.88
CA ARG A 61 5.76 10.75 4.94
C ARG A 61 5.03 9.43 4.96
N ASP A 62 4.85 8.83 3.80
CA ASP A 62 4.38 7.46 3.68
C ASP A 62 5.56 6.46 3.68
N MET A 63 5.22 5.18 3.68
CA MET A 63 6.20 4.08 3.65
C MET A 63 5.57 2.90 2.92
N ALA A 64 6.36 2.25 2.06
CA ALA A 64 6.03 0.93 1.55
C ALA A 64 7.10 -0.08 1.97
N ILE A 65 6.63 -1.22 2.48
CA ILE A 65 7.46 -2.36 2.85
C ILE A 65 7.04 -3.53 1.96
N MET A 66 8.00 -4.09 1.22
CA MET A 66 7.82 -5.30 0.45
C MET A 66 8.86 -6.33 0.89
N HIS A 67 8.40 -7.41 1.51
CA HIS A 67 9.26 -8.45 2.03
C HIS A 67 8.94 -9.78 1.37
N HIS A 68 9.95 -10.39 0.75
CA HIS A 68 9.83 -11.70 0.12
C HIS A 68 10.69 -12.72 0.88
N GLU A 69 10.05 -13.66 1.56
CA GLU A 69 10.71 -14.80 2.19
C GLU A 69 10.58 -16.04 1.31
N PHE A 70 11.73 -16.59 0.92
CA PHE A 70 11.79 -17.83 0.16
C PHE A 70 12.36 -18.92 1.06
N GLY A 71 11.56 -19.96 1.31
CA GLY A 71 12.04 -21.23 1.84
C GLY A 71 12.57 -22.04 0.67
N VAL A 72 13.85 -21.89 0.37
CA VAL A 72 14.47 -22.51 -0.79
C VAL A 72 15.36 -23.66 -0.32
N GLU A 73 15.06 -24.87 -0.80
CA GLU A 73 15.98 -26.02 -0.66
C GLU A 73 17.06 -25.91 -1.75
N PHE A 74 17.98 -25.01 -1.48
CA PHE A 74 19.07 -24.59 -2.35
C PHE A 74 20.28 -24.32 -1.45
N PRO A 75 21.50 -24.29 -1.98
CA PRO A 75 22.53 -23.46 -1.38
C PRO A 75 22.21 -21.95 -1.59
N ASP A 76 21.09 -21.38 -1.08
CA ASP A 76 20.84 -19.93 -0.71
C ASP A 76 19.70 -19.11 -1.43
N ARG A 77 18.80 -18.40 -0.67
CA ARG A 77 18.40 -16.92 -0.77
C ARG A 77 17.07 -16.42 -0.09
N ARG A 78 17.02 -15.14 0.39
CA ARG A 78 15.83 -14.32 0.85
C ARG A 78 15.92 -12.83 0.39
N ARG A 79 14.80 -12.11 0.21
CA ARG A 79 14.76 -10.72 -0.35
C ARG A 79 13.90 -9.71 0.45
N GLU A 80 14.34 -8.46 0.58
CA GLU A 80 13.63 -7.40 1.33
C GLU A 80 13.74 -6.01 0.64
N VAL A 81 12.65 -5.24 0.60
CA VAL A 81 12.62 -3.81 0.20
C VAL A 81 11.87 -3.04 1.28
N ILE A 82 12.48 -1.96 1.74
CA ILE A 82 11.85 -0.96 2.58
C ILE A 82 12.17 0.39 1.97
N THR A 83 11.14 1.16 1.61
CA THR A 83 11.30 2.50 1.04
C THR A 83 10.35 3.47 1.73
N TYR A 84 10.83 4.68 2.01
CA TYR A 84 10.07 5.77 2.61
C TYR A 84 9.82 6.89 1.62
N GLY A 85 8.63 7.51 1.68
CA GLY A 85 8.31 8.73 0.94
C GLY A 85 9.31 9.83 1.26
N ASP A 86 9.58 10.67 0.27
CA ASP A 86 10.29 11.93 0.48
C ASP A 86 9.30 13.09 0.58
N ASN A 87 9.80 14.31 0.71
CA ASN A 87 8.95 15.49 0.89
C ASN A 87 8.24 15.90 -0.40
N GLU A 88 8.65 15.39 -1.56
CA GLU A 88 8.15 15.79 -2.87
C GLU A 88 7.17 14.75 -3.45
N SER A 89 7.31 13.48 -3.07
CA SER A 89 6.50 12.38 -3.59
C SER A 89 6.32 11.25 -2.57
N THR A 90 5.12 10.67 -2.57
CA THR A 90 4.85 9.45 -1.80
C THR A 90 5.57 8.26 -2.44
N VAL A 91 6.04 7.32 -1.62
CA VAL A 91 6.60 6.07 -2.15
C VAL A 91 5.59 5.29 -2.95
N MET A 92 4.30 5.33 -2.59
CA MET A 92 3.26 4.75 -3.42
C MET A 92 3.22 5.37 -4.83
N ALA A 93 3.23 6.70 -4.93
CA ALA A 93 3.24 7.38 -6.23
C ALA A 93 4.52 7.07 -7.01
N LYS A 94 5.67 7.08 -6.35
CA LYS A 94 6.97 6.80 -6.97
C LYS A 94 7.06 5.36 -7.48
N THR A 95 6.73 4.37 -6.64
CA THR A 95 6.85 2.94 -7.00
C THR A 95 5.85 2.51 -8.06
N VAL A 96 4.63 3.04 -8.05
CA VAL A 96 3.61 2.73 -9.08
C VAL A 96 3.89 3.51 -10.36
N GLY A 97 4.05 4.83 -10.24
CA GLY A 97 4.24 5.73 -11.37
C GLY A 97 5.53 5.45 -12.13
N MET A 98 6.66 5.24 -11.44
CA MET A 98 7.92 4.94 -12.13
C MET A 98 7.91 3.58 -12.80
N SER A 99 7.28 2.57 -12.20
CA SER A 99 7.15 1.26 -12.85
C SER A 99 6.38 1.37 -14.17
N ALA A 100 5.30 2.16 -14.20
CA ALA A 100 4.53 2.42 -15.41
C ALA A 100 5.35 3.22 -16.45
N ALA A 101 6.03 4.29 -16.04
CA ALA A 101 6.85 5.11 -16.92
C ALA A 101 8.01 4.32 -17.54
N ILE A 102 8.69 3.51 -16.74
CA ILE A 102 9.75 2.60 -17.20
C ILE A 102 9.18 1.60 -18.21
N GLY A 103 8.01 1.01 -17.94
CA GLY A 103 7.35 0.11 -18.88
C GLY A 103 7.09 0.76 -20.24
N VAL A 104 6.58 1.99 -20.25
CA VAL A 104 6.38 2.78 -21.47
C VAL A 104 7.72 2.99 -22.19
N GLU A 105 8.76 3.37 -21.46
CA GLU A 105 10.08 3.62 -22.05
C GLU A 105 10.70 2.37 -22.69
N LEU A 106 10.61 1.21 -22.02
CA LEU A 106 11.09 -0.06 -22.54
C LEU A 106 10.39 -0.46 -23.84
N ILE A 107 9.07 -0.22 -23.93
CA ILE A 107 8.30 -0.47 -25.15
C ILE A 107 8.72 0.49 -26.26
N LEU A 108 8.82 1.79 -25.98
CA LEU A 108 9.14 2.80 -26.99
C LEU A 108 10.56 2.67 -27.55
N ARG A 109 11.51 2.21 -26.73
CA ARG A 109 12.89 1.93 -27.17
C ARG A 109 13.03 0.63 -27.94
N GLY A 110 12.00 -0.22 -27.92
CA GLY A 110 12.08 -1.57 -28.46
C GLY A 110 12.92 -2.51 -27.60
N ASP A 111 13.06 -2.26 -26.30
CA ASP A 111 13.74 -3.18 -25.39
C ASP A 111 12.89 -4.45 -25.17
N VAL A 112 11.56 -4.33 -25.27
CA VAL A 112 10.61 -5.46 -25.20
C VAL A 112 10.25 -5.93 -26.61
N GLN A 113 10.71 -7.14 -26.98
CA GLN A 113 10.48 -7.73 -28.30
C GLN A 113 9.22 -8.60 -28.36
N SER A 114 8.78 -9.11 -27.21
CA SER A 114 7.57 -9.93 -27.09
C SER A 114 6.33 -9.11 -27.48
N THR A 115 5.31 -9.77 -28.02
CA THR A 115 4.05 -9.12 -28.44
C THR A 115 2.82 -9.76 -27.77
N GLY A 116 1.72 -9.02 -27.70
CA GLY A 116 0.47 -9.45 -27.08
C GLY A 116 0.21 -8.78 -25.73
N VAL A 117 -0.60 -9.41 -24.89
CA VAL A 117 -0.88 -8.94 -23.52
C VAL A 117 0.20 -9.51 -22.60
N LEU A 118 1.14 -8.65 -22.20
CA LEU A 118 2.32 -9.05 -21.45
C LEU A 118 2.23 -8.65 -19.98
N THR A 119 2.94 -9.41 -19.14
CA THR A 119 3.20 -9.08 -17.75
C THR A 119 4.72 -9.09 -17.53
N PRO A 120 5.25 -8.38 -16.51
CA PRO A 120 6.70 -8.29 -16.27
C PRO A 120 7.26 -9.55 -15.60
N THR A 121 6.99 -10.72 -16.18
CA THR A 121 7.37 -12.04 -15.65
C THR A 121 8.50 -12.69 -16.44
N THR A 122 8.89 -12.10 -17.58
CA THR A 122 9.96 -12.61 -18.46
C THR A 122 11.23 -11.76 -18.32
N PRO A 123 12.44 -12.37 -18.45
CA PRO A 123 13.71 -11.67 -18.22
C PRO A 123 13.96 -10.46 -19.12
N ASP A 124 13.46 -10.47 -20.36
CA ASP A 124 13.52 -9.35 -21.30
C ASP A 124 12.79 -8.11 -20.77
N ILE A 125 11.80 -8.28 -19.89
CA ILE A 125 11.04 -7.17 -19.29
C ILE A 125 11.59 -6.83 -17.90
N TYR A 126 11.65 -7.81 -16.99
CA TYR A 126 11.97 -7.50 -15.60
C TYR A 126 13.44 -7.11 -15.40
N THR A 127 14.38 -7.64 -16.20
CA THR A 127 15.81 -7.35 -16.01
C THR A 127 16.12 -5.87 -16.28
N PRO A 128 15.77 -5.30 -17.46
CA PRO A 128 15.99 -3.88 -17.70
C PRO A 128 15.06 -3.00 -16.85
N GLY A 129 13.86 -3.46 -16.52
CA GLY A 129 12.93 -2.75 -15.63
C GLY A 129 13.51 -2.56 -14.22
N LEU A 130 14.03 -3.63 -13.61
CA LEU A 130 14.63 -3.59 -12.28
C LEU A 130 15.90 -2.73 -12.26
N ALA A 131 16.73 -2.78 -13.30
CA ALA A 131 17.93 -1.94 -13.39
C ALA A 131 17.59 -0.45 -13.42
N ARG A 132 16.53 -0.06 -14.14
CA ARG A 132 16.05 1.33 -14.18
C ARG A 132 15.40 1.75 -12.86
N LEU A 133 14.62 0.86 -12.23
CA LEU A 133 14.05 1.12 -10.89
C LEU A 133 15.15 1.34 -9.84
N GLU A 134 16.25 0.58 -9.91
CA GLU A 134 17.39 0.76 -9.00
C GLU A 134 18.05 2.13 -9.18
N ALA A 135 18.15 2.64 -10.41
CA ALA A 135 18.65 3.99 -10.69
C ALA A 135 17.78 5.08 -10.07
N GLU A 136 16.47 4.84 -9.93
CA GLU A 136 15.51 5.70 -9.23
C GLU A 136 15.51 5.52 -7.69
N GLY A 137 16.41 4.67 -7.18
CA GLY A 137 16.54 4.36 -5.76
C GLY A 137 15.55 3.30 -5.25
N ILE A 138 14.83 2.61 -6.14
CA ILE A 138 13.91 1.51 -5.80
C ILE A 138 14.65 0.18 -6.03
N ARG A 139 15.24 -0.38 -4.98
CA ARG A 139 16.02 -1.62 -5.07
C ARG A 139 15.75 -2.59 -3.92
N PHE A 140 15.88 -3.88 -4.22
CA PHE A 140 15.84 -4.95 -3.22
C PHE A 140 17.20 -5.08 -2.53
N ILE A 141 17.17 -5.23 -1.20
CA ILE A 141 18.30 -5.64 -0.38
C ILE A 141 18.16 -7.15 -0.16
N GLU A 142 19.15 -7.92 -0.62
CA GLU A 142 19.17 -9.37 -0.43
C GLU A 142 19.91 -9.74 0.85
N LYS A 143 19.35 -10.68 1.62
CA LYS A 143 19.96 -11.24 2.83
C LYS A 143 19.74 -12.74 2.85
N THR A 144 20.76 -13.51 3.24
CA THR A 144 20.68 -14.98 3.35
C THR A 144 20.94 -15.41 4.80
N ARG A 145 20.17 -16.39 5.29
CA ARG A 145 20.43 -17.08 6.56
C ARG A 145 20.31 -18.59 6.36
N VAL A 146 21.23 -19.36 6.95
CA VAL A 146 21.10 -20.81 7.05
C VAL A 146 20.10 -21.13 8.15
N VAL A 147 19.09 -21.93 7.84
CA VAL A 147 18.10 -22.41 8.81
C VAL A 147 18.48 -23.84 9.19
N ALA A 148 18.69 -24.10 10.48
CA ALA A 148 19.02 -25.44 10.96
C ALA A 148 17.85 -26.41 10.67
N LYS A 149 18.19 -27.63 10.22
CA LYS A 149 17.23 -28.72 10.04
C LYS A 149 16.64 -29.16 11.37
#